data_AF-A0A0C3Q2Y0-F1
#
_entry.id   AF-A0A0C3Q2Y0-F1
#
_cell.length_a   1.000
_cell.length_b   1.000
_cell.length_c   1.000
_cell.angle_alpha   90.00
_cell.angle_beta   90.00
_cell.angle_gamma   90.00
#
_symmetry.space_group_name_H-M   'P 1'
#
loop_
_entity.id
_entity.type
_entity.pdbx_description
1 polymer ?
#
loop_
_entity_poly.entity_id
_entity_poly.type
_entity_poly.pdbx_seq_one_letter_code
_entity_poly.pdbx_strand_id
1 'polypeptide(L)'
;MPTRTAAGVLGGNADAYRIVRRTEIPMEREAAALAVTMNIHGDVRSLSTGWTQEEVTARRRLVQFWRVMDGATVNVHFCVIRPEEYDDSRIVVSCIYREDAEKCYITSFDLIRLLEGIIGSVCNIDEKNRIRRNVHHIEHDTISKSKPYHEEFFDLIMSFPAPMPRRNVRDLKAFRWEFLPDALHAIMDKMVRSLGLQGLFGDEPHLLISLPGGLTGSGLQPEGG
;
A
#
# COMPACT_ATOMS: atom_id res chain seq x y z
N MET A 1 -0.12 -88.68 6.73
CA MET A 1 -0.80 -89.59 5.78
C MET A 1 -1.39 -88.71 4.67
N PRO A 2 -0.95 -88.87 3.40
CA PRO A 2 -1.01 -87.80 2.38
C PRO A 2 -1.84 -88.19 1.14
N THR A 3 -2.16 -87.20 0.31
CA THR A 3 -2.39 -87.36 -1.16
C THR A 3 -2.10 -85.99 -1.80
N ARG A 4 -0.95 -85.78 -2.44
CA ARG A 4 -0.61 -85.95 -3.89
C ARG A 4 -1.58 -85.25 -4.84
N THR A 5 -1.25 -84.60 -5.96
CA THR A 5 -0.04 -84.07 -6.66
C THR A 5 -0.55 -83.50 -8.01
N ALA A 6 0.20 -82.56 -8.61
CA ALA A 6 0.22 -82.14 -10.04
C ALA A 6 -0.92 -81.21 -10.54
N ALA A 7 -0.67 -80.01 -11.10
CA ALA A 7 0.22 -79.54 -12.18
C ALA A 7 -0.43 -79.60 -13.58
N GLY A 8 -0.60 -78.42 -14.20
CA GLY A 8 -0.35 -78.23 -15.63
C GLY A 8 -1.49 -77.76 -16.55
N VAL A 9 -1.24 -76.58 -17.15
CA VAL A 9 -1.45 -76.25 -18.59
C VAL A 9 -2.69 -75.43 -19.02
N LEU A 10 -2.40 -74.13 -19.26
CA LEU A 10 -2.66 -73.24 -20.41
C LEU A 10 -4.03 -73.19 -21.13
N GLY A 11 -4.49 -71.94 -21.28
CA GLY A 11 -5.45 -71.45 -22.28
C GLY A 11 -6.58 -70.67 -21.61
N GLY A 12 -6.91 -69.42 -21.90
CA GLY A 12 -6.47 -68.45 -22.87
C GLY A 12 -7.46 -67.28 -22.79
N ASN A 13 -6.96 -66.07 -23.02
CA ASN A 13 -7.66 -64.84 -23.38
C ASN A 13 -8.63 -64.11 -22.42
N ALA A 14 -8.37 -62.80 -22.38
CA ALA A 14 -9.29 -61.67 -22.26
C ALA A 14 -10.14 -61.59 -20.98
N ASP A 15 -9.70 -60.80 -20.01
CA ASP A 15 -10.06 -59.38 -20.06
C ASP A 15 -9.34 -58.56 -19.01
N ALA A 16 -8.99 -57.36 -19.44
CA ALA A 16 -8.16 -56.42 -18.74
C ALA A 16 -8.98 -55.64 -17.71
N TYR A 17 -8.65 -55.80 -16.42
CA TYR A 17 -8.70 -54.70 -15.45
C TYR A 17 -7.45 -54.76 -14.58
N ARG A 18 -6.32 -54.36 -15.17
CA ARG A 18 -5.10 -54.08 -14.42
C ARG A 18 -5.33 -52.76 -13.69
N ILE A 19 -5.46 -52.83 -12.38
CA ILE A 19 -5.42 -51.69 -11.48
C ILE A 19 -4.10 -50.98 -11.75
N VAL A 20 -4.15 -49.91 -12.55
CA VAL A 20 -3.06 -48.96 -12.66
C VAL A 20 -3.01 -48.29 -11.29
N ARG A 21 -1.99 -48.65 -10.50
CA ARG A 21 -1.62 -47.87 -9.33
C ARG A 21 -1.44 -46.44 -9.83
N ARG A 22 -2.41 -45.59 -9.50
CA ARG A 22 -2.29 -44.15 -9.67
C ARG A 22 -1.07 -43.78 -8.85
N THR A 23 0.05 -43.56 -9.52
CA THR A 23 1.16 -42.82 -8.93
C THR A 23 0.51 -41.51 -8.49
N GLU A 24 0.37 -41.36 -7.17
CA GLU A 24 0.03 -40.10 -6.55
C GLU A 24 1.20 -39.17 -6.90
N ILE A 25 1.06 -38.48 -8.03
CA ILE A 25 1.78 -37.24 -8.25
C ILE A 25 1.30 -36.37 -7.09
N PRO A 26 2.19 -35.92 -6.19
CA PRO A 26 1.80 -34.90 -5.25
C PRO A 26 1.41 -33.71 -6.11
N MET A 27 0.12 -33.41 -6.14
CA MET A 27 -0.38 -32.11 -6.57
C MET A 27 0.02 -31.11 -5.47
N GLU A 28 1.32 -30.98 -5.25
CA GLU A 28 1.91 -29.85 -4.57
C GLU A 28 1.64 -28.67 -5.47
N ARG A 29 0.50 -28.03 -5.20
CA ARG A 29 0.23 -26.61 -5.36
C ARG A 29 1.33 -25.88 -6.15
N GLU A 30 1.28 -25.97 -7.47
CA GLU A 30 1.88 -24.95 -8.31
C GLU A 30 0.93 -23.73 -8.36
N ALA A 31 0.47 -23.31 -7.18
CA ALA A 31 0.14 -21.93 -6.95
C ALA A 31 1.49 -21.23 -6.74
N ALA A 32 2.24 -21.04 -7.83
CA ALA A 32 3.06 -19.86 -7.95
C ALA A 32 2.09 -18.67 -8.00
N ALA A 33 1.48 -18.36 -6.84
CA ALA A 33 0.86 -17.08 -6.62
C ALA A 33 1.98 -16.07 -6.84
N LEU A 34 2.03 -15.47 -8.03
CA LEU A 34 2.96 -14.41 -8.37
C LEU A 34 2.91 -13.40 -7.22
N ALA A 35 3.96 -13.41 -6.40
CA ALA A 35 4.03 -12.63 -5.19
C ALA A 35 4.14 -11.16 -5.59
N VAL A 36 3.06 -10.41 -5.39
CA VAL A 36 3.13 -8.96 -5.57
C VAL A 36 4.04 -8.41 -4.50
N THR A 37 5.16 -7.82 -4.91
CA THR A 37 6.18 -7.29 -4.01
C THR A 37 6.04 -5.79 -3.94
N MET A 38 6.02 -5.20 -2.75
CA MET A 38 6.05 -3.73 -2.60
C MET A 38 7.45 -3.29 -2.19
N ASN A 39 7.99 -2.30 -2.88
CA ASN A 39 9.25 -1.64 -2.54
C ASN A 39 8.98 -0.18 -2.25
N ILE A 40 9.42 0.32 -1.10
CA ILE A 40 9.37 1.75 -0.77
C ILE A 40 10.76 2.32 -1.00
N HIS A 41 10.87 3.30 -1.90
CA HIS A 41 12.14 3.91 -2.27
C HIS A 41 12.48 5.06 -1.34
N GLY A 42 13.50 4.88 -0.52
CA GLY A 42 13.94 5.83 0.50
C GLY A 42 13.44 5.49 1.90
N ASP A 43 13.86 6.27 2.89
CA ASP A 43 13.43 6.09 4.29
C ASP A 43 12.28 7.02 4.64
N VAL A 44 11.05 6.48 4.67
CA VAL A 44 9.85 7.23 5.08
C VAL A 44 9.95 7.69 6.54
N ARG A 45 10.68 6.98 7.41
CA ARG A 45 10.82 7.37 8.82
C ARG A 45 11.57 8.68 8.95
N SER A 46 12.53 8.95 8.06
CA SER A 46 13.32 10.19 8.06
C SER A 46 12.47 11.46 7.88
N LEU A 47 11.28 11.35 7.26
CA LEU A 47 10.31 12.46 7.11
C LEU A 47 9.75 12.99 8.43
N SER A 48 9.95 12.27 9.55
CA SER A 48 9.62 12.75 10.89
C SER A 48 10.64 13.73 11.48
N THR A 49 11.73 14.01 10.77
CA THR A 49 12.85 14.87 11.24
C THR A 49 13.22 15.92 10.20
N GLY A 50 14.06 16.91 10.59
CA GLY A 50 14.55 17.94 9.68
C GLY A 50 13.44 18.86 9.15
N TRP A 51 12.55 19.31 10.03
CA TRP A 51 11.42 20.18 9.69
C TRP A 51 11.87 21.61 9.43
N THR A 52 11.29 22.24 8.41
CA THR A 52 11.43 23.67 8.16
C THR A 52 10.72 24.47 9.25
N GLN A 53 11.06 25.75 9.39
CA GLN A 53 10.45 26.60 10.41
C GLN A 53 8.93 26.71 10.23
N GLU A 54 8.49 26.78 8.97
CA GLU A 54 7.08 26.81 8.60
C GLU A 54 6.36 25.52 9.01
N GLU A 55 6.97 24.35 8.76
CA GLU A 55 6.41 23.05 9.15
C GLU A 55 6.35 22.88 10.68
N VAL A 56 7.39 23.33 11.40
CA VAL A 56 7.41 23.30 12.88
C VAL A 56 6.28 24.16 13.43
N THR A 57 6.14 25.39 12.95
CA THR A 57 5.07 26.30 13.37
C THR A 57 3.68 25.76 13.03
N ALA A 58 3.51 25.15 11.86
CA ALA A 58 2.26 24.53 11.45
C ALA A 58 1.99 23.18 12.13
N ARG A 59 3.00 22.58 12.79
CA ARG A 59 3.00 21.20 13.29
C ARG A 59 2.55 20.17 12.23
N ARG A 60 2.77 20.48 10.94
CA ARG A 60 2.37 19.65 9.79
C ARG A 60 3.39 19.73 8.66
N ARG A 61 3.74 18.57 8.12
CA ARG A 61 4.48 18.37 6.87
C ARG A 61 3.62 17.62 5.86
N LEU A 62 3.59 18.09 4.61
CA LEU A 62 2.89 17.40 3.53
C LEU A 62 3.85 16.50 2.76
N VAL A 63 3.43 15.25 2.55
CA VAL A 63 4.21 14.26 1.83
C VAL A 63 3.37 13.73 0.69
N GLN A 64 3.85 13.92 -0.53
CA GLN A 64 3.26 13.33 -1.72
C GLN A 64 3.85 11.94 -1.94
N PHE A 65 2.99 10.97 -2.17
CA PHE A 65 3.33 9.62 -2.59
C PHE A 65 2.88 9.38 -4.03
N TRP A 66 3.60 8.51 -4.72
CA TRP A 66 3.16 7.94 -5.98
C TRP A 66 3.70 6.51 -6.12
N ARG A 67 3.12 5.76 -7.05
CA ARG A 67 3.55 4.40 -7.33
C ARG A 67 3.96 4.26 -8.79
N VAL A 68 4.88 3.34 -9.05
CA VAL A 68 5.26 2.87 -10.38
C VAL A 68 5.19 1.35 -10.35
N MET A 69 4.42 0.77 -11.28
CA MET A 69 4.34 -0.68 -11.42
C MET A 69 5.46 -1.17 -12.31
N ASP A 70 6.15 -2.23 -11.89
CA ASP A 70 7.12 -2.97 -12.70
C ASP A 70 6.81 -4.47 -12.59
N GLY A 71 6.01 -4.96 -13.54
CA GLY A 71 5.43 -6.30 -13.48
C GLY A 71 4.60 -6.51 -12.22
N ALA A 72 5.00 -7.47 -11.39
CA ALA A 72 4.37 -7.75 -10.09
C ALA A 72 4.93 -6.90 -8.94
N THR A 73 5.79 -5.91 -9.22
CA THR A 73 6.42 -5.07 -8.20
C THR A 73 5.76 -3.69 -8.15
N VAL A 74 5.26 -3.31 -6.97
CA VAL A 74 4.76 -1.96 -6.68
C VAL A 74 5.90 -1.14 -6.10
N ASN A 75 6.46 -0.22 -6.89
CA ASN A 75 7.48 0.72 -6.43
C ASN A 75 6.80 1.99 -5.91
N VAL A 76 6.85 2.22 -4.61
CA VAL A 76 6.30 3.40 -3.94
C VAL A 76 7.41 4.42 -3.75
N HIS A 77 7.16 5.64 -4.19
CA HIS A 77 8.05 6.77 -4.06
C HIS A 77 7.35 7.90 -3.30
N PHE A 78 8.13 8.82 -2.74
CA PHE A 78 7.60 9.95 -2.01
C PHE A 78 8.51 11.17 -2.08
N CYS A 79 7.91 12.35 -1.87
CA CYS A 79 8.63 13.60 -1.68
C CYS A 79 7.87 14.52 -0.71
N VAL A 80 8.61 15.39 -0.03
CA VAL A 80 8.01 16.51 0.72
C VAL A 80 7.57 17.56 -0.28
N ILE A 81 6.35 18.08 -0.12
CA ILE A 81 5.80 19.15 -0.95
C ILE A 81 5.39 20.33 -0.08
N ARG A 82 5.37 21.52 -0.67
CA ARG A 82 4.82 22.70 -0.02
C ARG A 82 3.30 22.73 -0.12
N PRO A 83 2.60 23.42 0.79
CA PRO A 83 1.14 23.61 0.71
C PRO A 83 0.66 24.17 -0.63
N GLU A 84 1.45 25.01 -1.29
CA GLU A 84 1.10 25.62 -2.59
C GLU A 84 1.16 24.61 -3.75
N GLU A 85 1.90 23.51 -3.58
CA GLU A 85 2.03 22.43 -4.57
C GLU A 85 0.97 21.34 -4.39
N TYR A 86 0.10 21.50 -3.38
CA TYR A 86 -0.95 20.55 -3.08
C TYR A 86 -1.98 20.49 -4.21
N ASP A 87 -2.29 19.27 -4.63
CA ASP A 87 -3.31 19.00 -5.64
C ASP A 87 -4.15 17.79 -5.23
N ASP A 88 -5.47 17.94 -5.32
CA ASP A 88 -6.45 16.94 -4.87
C ASP A 88 -6.39 15.63 -5.67
N SER A 89 -5.82 15.62 -6.88
CA SER A 89 -5.65 14.41 -7.69
C SER A 89 -4.48 13.54 -7.23
N ARG A 90 -3.56 14.11 -6.43
CA ARG A 90 -2.35 13.43 -5.96
C ARG A 90 -2.58 12.77 -4.60
N ILE A 91 -1.76 11.76 -4.31
CA ILE A 91 -1.78 11.06 -3.02
C ILE A 91 -0.90 11.84 -2.06
N VAL A 92 -1.47 12.85 -1.39
CA VAL A 92 -0.78 13.62 -0.37
C VAL A 92 -1.32 13.28 1.01
N VAL A 93 -0.42 13.11 1.97
CA VAL A 93 -0.74 12.83 3.38
C VAL A 93 -0.04 13.80 4.32
N SER A 94 -0.55 13.90 5.55
CA SER A 94 0.03 14.75 6.58
C SER A 94 0.91 13.92 7.53
N CYS A 95 2.17 14.30 7.66
CA CYS A 95 2.99 13.96 8.82
C CYS A 95 2.77 15.06 9.87
N ILE A 96 2.25 14.70 11.05
CA ILE A 96 1.75 15.65 12.04
C ILE A 96 2.57 15.51 13.31
N TYR A 97 3.19 16.60 13.75
CA TYR A 97 4.00 16.59 14.96
C TYR A 97 3.13 16.84 16.19
N ARG A 98 3.31 16.00 17.21
CA ARG A 98 2.63 16.09 18.50
C ARG A 98 3.68 16.41 19.57
N GLU A 99 3.58 17.60 20.15
CA GLU A 99 4.59 18.14 21.08
C GLU A 99 4.68 17.37 22.40
N ASP A 100 3.57 17.06 23.04
CA ASP A 100 3.55 16.38 24.34
C ASP A 100 4.10 14.95 24.29
N ALA A 101 4.01 14.31 23.13
CA ALA A 101 4.54 12.97 22.87
C ALA A 101 5.92 13.00 22.20
N GLU A 102 6.38 14.17 21.75
CA GLU A 102 7.57 14.39 20.91
C GLU A 102 7.65 13.43 19.72
N LYS A 103 6.51 13.15 19.09
CA LYS A 103 6.37 12.13 18.04
C LYS A 103 5.53 12.62 16.86
N CYS A 104 5.83 12.06 15.69
CA CYS A 104 5.05 12.27 14.48
C CYS A 104 3.95 11.22 14.32
N TYR A 105 2.83 11.64 13.77
CA TYR A 105 1.64 10.83 13.56
C TYR A 105 1.07 11.00 12.13
N ILE A 106 0.38 9.96 11.68
CA ILE A 106 -0.49 9.98 10.49
C ILE A 106 -1.92 9.64 10.91
N THR A 107 -2.92 10.30 10.33
CA THR A 107 -4.32 10.02 10.62
C THR A 107 -4.81 8.77 9.88
N SER A 108 -5.87 8.12 10.37
CA SER A 108 -6.54 7.03 9.63
C SER A 108 -7.03 7.48 8.26
N PHE A 109 -7.48 8.72 8.12
CA PHE A 109 -7.94 9.26 6.85
C PHE A 109 -6.80 9.29 5.82
N ASP A 110 -5.65 9.83 6.21
CA ASP A 110 -4.46 9.90 5.38
C ASP A 110 -3.90 8.51 5.07
N LEU A 111 -3.86 7.61 6.07
CA LEU A 111 -3.40 6.23 5.87
C LEU A 111 -4.28 5.46 4.89
N ILE A 112 -5.60 5.61 4.97
CA ILE A 112 -6.53 4.99 4.02
C ILE A 112 -6.33 5.56 2.62
N ARG A 113 -6.22 6.89 2.48
CA ARG A 113 -5.98 7.56 1.19
C ARG A 113 -4.67 7.08 0.54
N LEU A 114 -3.62 6.93 1.35
CA LEU A 114 -2.34 6.39 0.91
C LEU A 114 -2.47 4.96 0.40
N LEU A 115 -3.13 4.09 1.15
CA LEU A 115 -3.33 2.69 0.75
C LEU A 115 -4.19 2.57 -0.51
N GLU A 116 -5.25 3.36 -0.64
CA GLU A 116 -6.06 3.43 -1.87
C GLU A 116 -5.20 3.82 -3.08
N GLY A 117 -4.31 4.82 -2.89
CA GLY A 117 -3.38 5.25 -3.92
C GLY A 117 -2.33 4.21 -4.31
N ILE A 118 -1.78 3.48 -3.33
CA ILE A 118 -0.77 2.43 -3.56
C ILE A 118 -1.39 1.20 -4.25
N ILE A 119 -2.60 0.80 -3.86
CA ILE A 119 -3.32 -0.33 -4.47
C ILE A 119 -3.80 0.03 -5.87
N GLY A 120 -4.10 1.32 -6.10
CA GLY A 120 -4.42 1.95 -7.38
C GLY A 120 -5.36 1.15 -8.25
N SER A 121 -6.63 1.38 -8.00
CA SER A 121 -7.80 1.22 -8.86
C SER A 121 -8.97 1.75 -8.03
N VAL A 122 -10.16 1.87 -8.61
CA VAL A 122 -11.36 2.22 -7.85
C VAL A 122 -11.65 1.08 -6.88
N CYS A 123 -11.06 1.12 -5.67
CA CYS A 123 -11.28 0.07 -4.69
C CYS A 123 -12.78 -0.07 -4.46
N ASN A 124 -13.30 -1.28 -4.67
CA ASN A 124 -14.70 -1.54 -4.41
C ASN A 124 -14.98 -1.38 -2.91
N ILE A 125 -16.26 -1.28 -2.53
CA ILE A 125 -16.65 -1.03 -1.14
C ILE A 125 -16.10 -2.13 -0.20
N ASP A 126 -15.96 -3.36 -0.69
CA ASP A 126 -15.44 -4.50 0.08
C ASP A 126 -13.93 -4.42 0.31
N GLU A 127 -13.16 -3.96 -0.67
CA GLU A 127 -11.74 -3.66 -0.55
C GLU A 127 -11.50 -2.51 0.41
N LYS A 128 -12.28 -1.43 0.29
CA LYS A 128 -12.25 -0.32 1.26
C LYS A 128 -12.60 -0.80 2.67
N ASN A 129 -13.59 -1.69 2.81
CA ASN A 129 -13.93 -2.32 4.08
C ASN A 129 -12.77 -3.17 4.63
N ARG A 130 -12.03 -3.89 3.77
CA ARG A 130 -10.87 -4.69 4.15
C ARG A 130 -9.69 -3.82 4.58
N ILE A 131 -9.40 -2.74 3.86
CA ILE A 131 -8.41 -1.73 4.24
C ILE A 131 -8.75 -1.18 5.62
N ARG A 132 -9.99 -0.75 5.83
CA ARG A 132 -10.45 -0.23 7.13
C ARG A 132 -10.27 -1.24 8.26
N ARG A 133 -10.61 -2.52 8.05
CA ARG A 133 -10.40 -3.59 9.05
C ARG A 133 -8.91 -3.81 9.32
N ASN A 134 -8.06 -3.86 8.29
CA ASN A 134 -6.64 -4.06 8.48
C ASN A 134 -5.99 -2.91 9.25
N VAL A 135 -6.32 -1.67 8.87
CA VAL A 135 -5.90 -0.45 9.58
C VAL A 135 -6.38 -0.45 11.03
N HIS A 136 -7.59 -0.95 11.32
CA HIS A 136 -8.11 -1.02 12.69
C HIS A 136 -7.28 -1.94 13.62
N HIS A 137 -6.63 -2.97 13.08
CA HIS A 137 -5.82 -3.91 13.87
C HIS A 137 -4.39 -3.40 14.14
N ILE A 138 -4.00 -2.29 13.54
CA ILE A 138 -2.70 -1.65 13.81
C ILE A 138 -2.84 -0.84 15.10
N GLU A 139 -1.81 -0.87 15.95
CA GLU A 139 -1.74 -0.05 17.17
C GLU A 139 -1.92 1.44 16.83
N HIS A 140 -2.86 2.09 17.50
CA HIS A 140 -3.22 3.49 17.26
C HIS A 140 -3.71 4.17 18.52
N ASP A 141 -3.51 5.48 18.56
CA ASP A 141 -4.13 6.35 19.55
C ASP A 141 -5.52 6.75 19.06
N THR A 142 -6.54 6.60 19.92
CA THR A 142 -7.88 7.12 19.64
C THR A 142 -7.99 8.53 20.22
N ILE A 143 -7.88 9.50 19.32
CA ILE A 143 -7.90 10.93 19.60
C ILE A 143 -9.36 11.39 19.51
N SER A 144 -9.89 11.94 20.59
CA SER A 144 -11.29 12.39 20.66
C SER A 144 -11.40 13.68 21.46
N LYS A 145 -12.33 14.54 21.05
CA LYS A 145 -12.62 15.79 21.76
C LYS A 145 -13.08 15.57 23.22
N SER A 146 -13.66 14.40 23.50
CA SER A 146 -14.12 14.04 24.84
C SER A 146 -13.02 13.74 25.86
N LYS A 147 -11.76 13.59 25.40
CA LYS A 147 -10.61 13.28 26.27
C LYS A 147 -9.72 14.53 26.37
N PRO A 148 -9.61 15.17 27.56
CA PRO A 148 -8.83 16.40 27.72
C PRO A 148 -7.38 16.27 27.24
N TYR A 149 -6.74 15.12 27.46
CA TYR A 149 -5.37 14.85 27.02
C TYR A 149 -5.19 14.85 25.48
N HIS A 150 -6.27 14.65 24.72
CA HIS A 150 -6.24 14.59 23.27
C HIS A 150 -6.96 15.76 22.59
N GLU A 151 -7.53 16.68 23.37
CA GLU A 151 -8.34 17.80 22.86
C GLU A 151 -7.50 18.77 22.03
N GLU A 152 -6.34 19.21 22.55
CA GLU A 152 -5.44 20.12 21.81
C GLU A 152 -4.99 19.49 20.49
N PHE A 153 -4.60 18.22 20.52
CA PHE A 153 -4.17 17.51 19.31
C PHE A 153 -5.32 17.29 18.32
N PHE A 154 -6.53 17.02 18.81
CA PHE A 154 -7.72 16.92 17.99
C PHE A 154 -8.03 18.24 17.29
N ASP A 155 -8.06 19.34 18.03
CA ASP A 155 -8.36 20.67 17.50
C ASP A 155 -7.26 21.13 16.52
N LEU A 156 -6.00 20.82 16.78
CA LEU A 156 -4.89 21.03 15.83
C LEU A 156 -5.16 20.33 14.50
N ILE A 157 -5.48 19.04 14.51
CA ILE A 157 -5.77 18.28 13.29
C ILE A 157 -6.98 18.87 12.54
N MET A 158 -8.01 19.28 13.27
CA MET A 158 -9.22 19.89 12.68
C MET A 158 -8.99 21.31 12.17
N SER A 159 -7.93 22.00 12.60
CA SER A 159 -7.58 23.35 12.16
C SER A 159 -6.83 23.39 10.81
N PHE A 160 -6.32 22.25 10.36
CA PHE A 160 -5.50 22.19 9.16
C PHE A 160 -6.28 22.56 7.89
N PRO A 161 -5.65 23.24 6.91
CA PRO A 161 -6.25 23.45 5.59
C PRO A 161 -6.34 22.11 4.82
N ALA A 162 -7.03 22.12 3.67
CA ALA A 162 -7.13 20.95 2.80
C ALA A 162 -5.75 20.30 2.55
N PRO A 163 -5.65 18.95 2.48
CA PRO A 163 -6.72 17.96 2.62
C PRO A 163 -7.18 17.84 4.08
N MET A 164 -8.46 18.14 4.34
CA MET A 164 -9.06 18.01 5.67
C MET A 164 -9.84 16.70 5.78
N PRO A 165 -9.80 16.02 6.93
CA PRO A 165 -10.77 14.98 7.23
C PRO A 165 -12.19 15.58 7.23
N ARG A 166 -13.10 14.89 6.55
CA ARG A 166 -14.49 15.32 6.25
C ARG A 166 -15.21 15.97 7.45
N ARG A 167 -15.96 17.04 7.19
CA ARG A 167 -16.86 17.75 8.12
C ARG A 167 -17.61 16.74 9.04
N ASN A 168 -17.41 16.87 10.37
CA ASN A 168 -18.06 16.13 11.48
C ASN A 168 -17.38 14.84 12.01
N VAL A 169 -16.04 14.75 12.00
CA VAL A 169 -15.34 13.67 12.73
C VAL A 169 -15.49 13.87 14.24
N ARG A 170 -15.93 12.84 14.98
CA ARG A 170 -16.07 12.85 16.46
C ARG A 170 -14.81 12.31 17.15
N ASP A 171 -14.19 11.34 16.52
CA ASP A 171 -13.04 10.59 16.97
C ASP A 171 -12.19 10.22 15.74
N LEU A 172 -10.88 10.37 15.87
CA LEU A 172 -9.92 10.01 14.83
C LEU A 172 -8.88 9.05 15.40
N LYS A 173 -8.38 8.18 14.53
CA LYS A 173 -7.28 7.28 14.88
C LYS A 173 -5.99 7.90 14.38
N ALA A 174 -5.01 8.02 15.26
CA ALA A 174 -3.67 8.49 14.93
C ALA A 174 -2.67 7.34 15.09
N PHE A 175 -1.85 7.12 14.07
CA PHE A 175 -0.84 6.08 14.04
C PHE A 175 0.54 6.73 14.12
N ARG A 176 1.46 6.15 14.89
CA ARG A 176 2.83 6.65 14.97
C ARG A 176 3.51 6.51 13.61
N TRP A 177 4.08 7.61 13.11
CA TRP A 177 4.71 7.68 11.78
C TRP A 177 5.86 6.68 11.63
N GLU A 178 6.58 6.40 12.72
CA GLU A 178 7.73 5.49 12.72
C GLU A 178 7.42 4.05 12.24
N PHE A 179 6.17 3.58 12.42
CA PHE A 179 5.73 2.26 11.95
C PHE A 179 4.99 2.31 10.60
N LEU A 180 4.90 3.47 9.96
CA LEU A 180 4.20 3.60 8.69
C LEU A 180 4.71 2.62 7.62
N PRO A 181 6.04 2.43 7.42
CA PRO A 181 6.52 1.46 6.44
C PRO A 181 6.05 0.04 6.75
N ASP A 182 6.21 -0.38 7.99
CA ASP A 182 5.87 -1.74 8.45
C ASP A 182 4.36 -1.99 8.33
N ALA A 183 3.56 -0.98 8.68
CA ALA A 183 2.11 -0.98 8.50
C ALA A 183 1.71 -1.14 7.03
N LEU A 184 2.32 -0.39 6.11
CA LEU A 184 2.03 -0.49 4.68
C LEU A 184 2.36 -1.88 4.14
N HIS A 185 3.53 -2.44 4.47
CA HIS A 185 3.90 -3.80 4.09
C HIS A 185 2.92 -4.83 4.65
N ALA A 186 2.61 -4.77 5.95
CA ALA A 186 1.72 -5.73 6.59
C ALA A 186 0.29 -5.70 6.01
N ILE A 187 -0.21 -4.52 5.63
CA ILE A 187 -1.52 -4.39 4.98
C ILE A 187 -1.46 -4.92 3.54
N MET A 188 -0.46 -4.52 2.76
CA MET A 188 -0.30 -4.96 1.37
C MET A 188 -0.22 -6.48 1.28
N ASP A 189 0.59 -7.11 2.11
CA ASP A 189 0.73 -8.55 2.22
C ASP A 189 -0.61 -9.27 2.48
N LYS A 190 -1.43 -8.74 3.38
CA LYS A 190 -2.78 -9.28 3.67
C LYS A 190 -3.72 -9.12 2.48
N MET A 191 -3.61 -8.01 1.75
CA MET A 191 -4.46 -7.71 0.61
C MET A 191 -4.13 -8.60 -0.59
N VAL A 192 -2.84 -8.79 -0.90
CA VAL A 192 -2.38 -9.69 -1.96
C VAL A 192 -2.86 -11.12 -1.72
N ARG A 193 -2.73 -11.61 -0.47
CA ARG A 193 -3.20 -12.95 -0.08
C ARG A 193 -4.72 -13.11 -0.17
N SER A 194 -5.48 -12.05 0.05
CA SER A 194 -6.94 -12.15 0.21
C SER A 194 -7.75 -11.75 -1.01
N LEU A 195 -7.23 -10.93 -1.92
CA LEU A 195 -7.99 -10.38 -3.04
C LEU A 195 -7.60 -10.96 -4.39
N GLY A 196 -6.51 -11.75 -4.47
CA GLY A 196 -6.05 -12.27 -5.76
C GLY A 196 -5.88 -11.15 -6.78
N LEU A 197 -5.28 -10.02 -6.37
CA LEU A 197 -5.15 -8.73 -7.07
C LEU A 197 -4.42 -8.78 -8.44
N GLN A 198 -4.25 -9.96 -9.04
CA GLN A 198 -3.53 -10.22 -10.28
C GLN A 198 -4.11 -9.47 -11.49
N GLY A 199 -5.40 -9.14 -11.51
CA GLY A 199 -6.06 -8.45 -12.63
C GLY A 199 -6.18 -6.93 -12.50
N LEU A 200 -5.80 -6.35 -11.36
CA LEU A 200 -5.97 -4.90 -11.08
C LEU A 200 -4.68 -4.09 -11.23
N PHE A 201 -3.54 -4.77 -11.40
CA PHE A 201 -2.25 -4.16 -11.67
C PHE A 201 -1.94 -4.10 -13.18
N GLY A 202 -2.90 -4.45 -14.05
CA GLY A 202 -2.75 -4.44 -15.50
C GLY A 202 -2.91 -3.05 -16.11
N ASP A 203 -1.81 -2.60 -16.72
CA ASP A 203 -1.63 -1.61 -17.80
C ASP A 203 -2.55 -0.39 -17.85
N GLU A 204 -2.10 0.70 -17.21
CA GLU A 204 -2.33 2.05 -17.74
C GLU A 204 -0.96 2.66 -18.05
N PRO A 205 -0.50 2.64 -19.32
CA PRO A 205 0.73 3.28 -19.71
C PRO A 205 0.45 4.77 -20.00
N HIS A 206 1.28 5.63 -19.40
CA HIS A 206 1.46 7.06 -19.70
C HIS A 206 0.48 8.08 -19.08
N LEU A 207 0.79 8.46 -17.84
CA LEU A 207 0.80 9.89 -17.50
C LEU A 207 2.24 10.38 -17.55
N LEU A 208 2.59 11.01 -18.68
CA LEU A 208 3.79 11.83 -18.83
C LEU A 208 3.79 12.90 -17.73
N ILE A 209 4.59 12.70 -16.68
CA ILE A 209 4.96 13.75 -15.76
C ILE A 209 5.84 14.71 -16.54
N SER A 210 5.24 15.79 -17.05
CA SER A 210 5.99 16.94 -17.53
C SER A 210 6.63 17.61 -16.31
N LEU A 211 7.95 17.45 -16.17
CA LEU A 211 8.76 18.28 -15.29
C LEU A 211 8.70 19.73 -15.80
N PRO A 212 8.39 20.74 -14.98
CA PRO A 212 8.60 22.13 -15.37
C PRO A 212 10.06 22.50 -15.11
N GLY A 213 10.82 22.81 -16.17
CA GLY A 213 12.11 23.48 -16.02
C GLY A 213 13.17 23.12 -17.04
N GLY A 214 13.05 23.67 -18.25
CA GLY A 214 14.11 23.68 -19.24
C GLY A 214 14.10 25.01 -19.99
N LEU A 215 14.69 26.04 -19.39
CA LEU A 215 14.95 27.32 -20.04
C LEU A 215 15.88 27.09 -21.24
N THR A 216 15.33 27.21 -22.44
CA THR A 216 16.06 27.42 -23.70
C THR A 216 15.25 28.45 -24.48
N GLY A 217 15.79 29.48 -25.12
CA GLY A 217 17.15 29.95 -25.22
C GLY A 217 17.08 31.42 -25.65
N SER A 218 18.16 32.14 -25.33
CA SER A 218 18.41 33.51 -25.72
C SER A 218 18.30 33.69 -27.23
N GLY A 219 17.42 34.59 -27.68
CA GLY A 219 17.39 35.07 -29.05
C GLY A 219 18.57 35.99 -29.31
N LEU A 220 19.61 35.50 -30.00
CA LEU A 220 20.55 36.34 -30.72
C LEU A 220 19.88 36.80 -32.03
N GLN A 221 19.74 38.11 -32.19
CA GLN A 221 19.65 38.74 -33.52
C GLN A 221 21.05 38.76 -34.15
N PRO A 222 21.20 38.49 -35.46
CA PRO A 222 22.31 39.03 -36.21
C PRO A 222 21.87 40.29 -36.97
N GLU A 223 22.78 41.25 -36.99
CA GLU A 223 22.74 42.45 -37.81
C GLU A 223 22.97 42.16 -39.30
N GLY A 224 22.44 43.04 -40.15
CA GLY A 224 23.14 43.57 -41.32
C GLY A 224 23.07 42.77 -42.63
N GLY A 225 22.40 43.35 -43.63
CA GLY A 225 22.43 42.95 -45.03
C GLY A 225 21.25 43.48 -45.82
#